data_AF-A0A955TB20-F1
#
_entry.id   AF-A0A955TB20-F1
#
_cell.length_a   1.000
_cell.length_b   1.000
_cell.length_c   1.000
_cell.angle_alpha   90.00
_cell.angle_beta   90.00
_cell.angle_gamma   90.00
#
_symmetry.space_group_name_H-M   'P 1'
#
loop_
_entity.id
_entity.type
_entity.pdbx_description
1 polymer ?
#
loop_
_entity_poly.entity_id
_entity_poly.type
_entity_poly.pdbx_seq_one_letter_code
_entity_poly.pdbx_strand_id
1 'polypeptide(L)'
;MLNPGERIQVTRFFAIGISPAEAYGEVAKRQGKTGVLFTEINDDKGENVLTTEVEIEGEQGSLTAYTNEVGEFRVNLLPGDYRLTLHDHGRKRMIKEVTIHEGKDTVIVADMGPVSMVKFDITGDDGKSLPCKAQFIGIEGTESPNLGPKDRASGCLDQYHSHIGEFSVPLNPGKYRIVVTHGIEFSHLAKDIELATGETEIIAGTLSRIVDTTGMISADFHNHSTPSGDNVCGTDDRIMNIAAEQVEFTPTTEHNRFYDWEPHIARLGLAEEIKTISGVELTGRGAHLNSFPFEPVPFTQDGGCPIWDKDPRISAITLRNWQGHNPDRWVQINHPDMTEDFLDWNMDGVLDWGYQGLASLIDGCEVWWEDILSPGPVRIEKLVGDKEVVRYKRQFIWLQLLNYGHRYTAIAVSDAHTVHGNGVGGWRTYIPSSTDNPSEIDWKETLRNAKAGQVTITNGPYLEVSTADGTLPGGTVRAVNSISLNVRVQCTDWIDIDRVQILVNSRQVEELNFTRESHPEWFSDGVVKFDRTIDVPLGSDSHLIVVAWGENHDLSIGYGSSWQSRMHPCAYTNPIYVDYDGHGFEPNGDSLG
;
A
#
# COMPACT_ATOMS: atom_id res chain seq x y z
N MET A 1 -19.98 -29.08 32.35
CA MET A 1 -19.56 -28.41 33.60
C MET A 1 -19.10 -29.48 34.55
N LEU A 2 -18.00 -29.25 35.27
CA LEU A 2 -17.50 -30.16 36.30
C LEU A 2 -18.38 -30.07 37.55
N ASN A 3 -18.58 -31.19 38.25
CA ASN A 3 -19.28 -31.23 39.54
C ASN A 3 -18.40 -30.67 40.67
N PRO A 4 -18.98 -30.28 41.82
CA PRO A 4 -18.20 -29.86 42.99
C PRO A 4 -17.16 -30.91 43.41
N GLY A 5 -15.89 -30.51 43.48
CA GLY A 5 -14.75 -31.39 43.81
C GLY A 5 -14.04 -32.02 42.61
N GLU A 6 -14.61 -31.90 41.40
CA GLU A 6 -13.92 -32.33 40.17
C GLU A 6 -12.95 -31.26 39.67
N ARG A 7 -11.80 -31.71 39.17
CA ARG A 7 -10.76 -30.87 38.58
C ARG A 7 -10.41 -31.40 37.20
N ILE A 8 -10.39 -30.52 36.20
CA ILE A 8 -9.66 -30.77 34.95
C ILE A 8 -8.32 -30.07 35.08
N GLN A 9 -7.24 -30.81 34.81
CA GLN A 9 -5.91 -30.24 34.64
C GLN A 9 -5.57 -30.29 33.15
N VAL A 10 -5.44 -29.13 32.53
CA VAL A 10 -4.95 -29.01 31.15
C VAL A 10 -3.47 -28.69 31.21
N THR A 11 -2.64 -29.52 30.59
CA THR A 11 -1.22 -29.22 30.37
C THR A 11 -1.07 -28.84 28.90
N ARG A 12 -0.53 -27.64 28.64
CA ARG A 12 -0.19 -27.19 27.29
C ARG A 12 1.32 -27.30 27.10
N PHE A 13 1.72 -27.78 25.94
CA PHE A 13 3.11 -27.82 25.50
C PHE A 13 3.22 -26.98 24.24
N PHE A 14 4.21 -26.10 24.20
CA PHE A 14 4.55 -25.33 23.02
C PHE A 14 5.82 -25.94 22.44
N ALA A 15 5.72 -26.45 21.21
CA ALA A 15 6.88 -26.79 20.41
C ALA A 15 7.29 -25.54 19.64
N ILE A 16 8.53 -25.13 19.81
CA ILE A 16 9.11 -23.99 19.11
C ILE A 16 10.21 -24.54 18.22
N GLY A 17 10.20 -24.16 16.95
CA GLY A 17 11.23 -24.46 15.98
C GLY A 17 11.32 -23.33 14.98
N ILE A 18 12.44 -23.24 14.27
CA ILE A 18 12.63 -22.25 13.19
C ILE A 18 11.89 -22.66 11.91
N SER A 19 11.30 -23.86 11.89
CA SER A 19 10.48 -24.39 10.79
C SER A 19 9.33 -25.26 11.30
N PRO A 20 8.25 -25.45 10.49
CA PRO A 20 7.19 -26.41 10.80
C PRO A 20 7.70 -27.82 11.10
N ALA A 21 8.71 -28.31 10.34
CA ALA A 21 9.29 -29.63 10.54
C ALA A 21 10.02 -29.77 11.89
N GLU A 22 10.72 -28.73 12.34
CA GLU A 22 11.40 -28.76 13.64
C GLU A 22 10.41 -28.71 14.80
N ALA A 23 9.40 -27.84 14.73
CA ALA A 23 8.33 -27.79 15.72
C ALA A 23 7.57 -29.13 15.80
N TYR A 24 7.27 -29.74 14.65
CA TYR A 24 6.73 -31.09 14.59
C TYR A 24 7.66 -32.09 15.26
N GLY A 25 8.97 -32.02 15.00
CA GLY A 25 9.95 -32.92 15.58
C GLY A 25 10.02 -32.86 17.11
N GLU A 26 9.86 -31.67 17.71
CA GLU A 26 9.74 -31.53 19.16
C GLU A 26 8.47 -32.18 19.73
N VAL A 27 7.37 -32.18 18.97
CA VAL A 27 6.16 -32.93 19.32
C VAL A 27 6.39 -34.43 19.16
N ALA A 28 6.99 -34.86 18.05
CA ALA A 28 7.25 -36.27 17.74
C ALA A 28 8.13 -36.94 18.80
N LYS A 29 9.17 -36.26 19.28
CA LYS A 29 10.02 -36.69 20.41
C LYS A 29 9.22 -37.05 21.66
N ARG A 30 8.12 -36.33 21.91
CA ARG A 30 7.26 -36.57 23.08
C ARG A 30 6.27 -37.71 22.87
N GLN A 31 5.90 -37.99 21.62
CA GLN A 31 4.92 -39.01 21.27
C GLN A 31 5.54 -40.41 21.14
N GLY A 32 6.85 -40.52 20.93
CA GLY A 32 7.50 -41.83 20.86
C GLY A 32 8.94 -41.81 20.39
N LYS A 33 9.29 -42.88 19.69
CA LYS A 33 10.65 -43.24 19.26
C LYS A 33 10.94 -42.59 17.90
N THR A 34 11.68 -41.49 17.89
CA THR A 34 12.07 -40.77 16.66
C THR A 34 13.45 -41.21 16.14
N GLY A 35 13.73 -40.92 14.88
CA GLY A 35 15.10 -40.80 14.35
C GLY A 35 15.40 -39.33 14.02
N VAL A 36 16.68 -39.04 13.77
CA VAL A 36 17.12 -37.68 13.40
C VAL A 36 17.45 -37.65 11.92
N LEU A 37 16.90 -36.68 11.21
CA LEU A 37 17.37 -36.27 9.89
C LEU A 37 18.24 -35.03 10.05
N PHE A 38 19.44 -35.09 9.49
CA PHE A 38 20.41 -34.00 9.45
C PHE A 38 20.88 -33.80 8.02
N THR A 39 20.97 -32.54 7.59
CA THR A 39 21.44 -32.19 6.24
C THR A 39 22.65 -31.26 6.28
N GLU A 40 23.56 -31.49 5.34
CA GLU A 40 24.65 -30.57 5.01
C GLU A 40 24.45 -30.15 3.56
N ILE A 41 24.09 -28.89 3.34
CA ILE A 41 23.73 -28.38 2.02
C ILE A 41 24.79 -27.37 1.58
N ASN A 42 25.51 -27.71 0.51
CA ASN A 42 26.59 -26.91 -0.05
C ASN A 42 26.32 -26.57 -1.53
N ASP A 43 27.03 -25.58 -2.04
CA ASP A 43 27.10 -25.28 -3.46
C ASP A 43 28.24 -26.04 -4.15
N ASP A 44 28.40 -25.78 -5.46
CA ASP A 44 29.43 -26.40 -6.30
C ASP A 44 30.88 -26.06 -5.89
N LYS A 45 31.06 -25.06 -5.01
CA LYS A 45 32.35 -24.65 -4.46
C LYS A 45 32.58 -25.19 -3.05
N GLY A 46 31.59 -25.88 -2.47
CA GLY A 46 31.63 -26.39 -1.10
C GLY A 46 31.29 -25.33 -0.05
N GLU A 47 30.68 -24.21 -0.45
CA GLU A 47 30.19 -23.19 0.49
C GLU A 47 28.76 -23.51 0.93
N ASN A 48 28.42 -23.18 2.17
CA ASN A 48 27.11 -23.48 2.75
C ASN A 48 25.97 -22.70 2.05
N VAL A 49 24.86 -23.39 1.73
CA VAL A 49 23.66 -22.76 1.16
C VAL A 49 22.64 -22.51 2.27
N LEU A 50 22.41 -21.23 2.60
CA LEU A 50 21.64 -20.82 3.78
C LEU A 50 20.13 -20.66 3.53
N THR A 51 19.70 -20.68 2.27
CA THR A 51 18.34 -20.33 1.84
C THR A 51 17.51 -21.52 1.36
N THR A 52 18.02 -22.75 1.53
CA THR A 52 17.35 -23.94 1.03
C THR A 52 16.11 -24.28 1.85
N GLU A 53 14.98 -24.36 1.18
CA GLU A 53 13.75 -24.95 1.68
C GLU A 53 13.75 -26.45 1.40
N VAL A 54 13.43 -27.25 2.42
CA VAL A 54 13.32 -28.70 2.28
C VAL A 54 11.93 -29.17 2.64
N GLU A 55 11.20 -29.59 1.62
CA GLU A 55 9.90 -30.24 1.78
C GLU A 55 10.11 -31.73 2.10
N ILE A 56 9.61 -32.16 3.25
CA ILE A 56 9.75 -33.51 3.80
C ILE A 56 8.38 -34.18 3.72
N GLU A 57 8.20 -35.04 2.72
CA GLU A 57 6.96 -35.79 2.53
C GLU A 57 7.09 -37.20 3.10
N GLY A 58 6.15 -37.59 3.97
CA GLY A 58 6.03 -38.95 4.48
C GLY A 58 4.57 -39.36 4.65
N GLU A 59 4.31 -40.47 5.33
CA GLU A 59 2.93 -40.97 5.55
C GLU A 59 2.02 -39.98 6.29
N GLN A 60 2.59 -39.09 7.12
CA GLN A 60 1.84 -38.13 7.92
C GLN A 60 1.54 -36.81 7.21
N GLY A 61 2.01 -36.65 5.97
CA GLY A 61 1.87 -35.42 5.19
C GLY A 61 3.22 -34.80 4.83
N SER A 62 3.17 -33.53 4.43
CA SER A 62 4.34 -32.72 4.06
C SER A 62 4.68 -31.73 5.17
N LEU A 63 5.97 -31.61 5.49
CA LEU A 63 6.51 -30.64 6.45
C LEU A 63 7.65 -29.87 5.80
N THR A 64 7.67 -28.56 5.98
CA THR A 64 8.78 -27.72 5.50
C THR A 64 9.84 -27.55 6.59
N ALA A 65 11.11 -27.71 6.20
CA ALA A 65 12.30 -27.35 6.96
C ALA A 65 13.08 -26.24 6.22
N TYR A 66 13.85 -25.46 6.98
CA TYR A 66 14.75 -24.43 6.42
C TYR A 66 16.16 -24.66 6.95
N THR A 67 17.16 -24.41 6.11
CA THR A 67 18.56 -24.36 6.54
C THR A 67 18.79 -23.24 7.54
N ASN A 68 19.69 -23.48 8.49
CA ASN A 68 20.16 -22.48 9.46
C ASN A 68 21.30 -21.62 8.86
N GLU A 69 21.89 -20.76 9.69
CA GLU A 69 22.99 -19.85 9.33
C GLU A 69 24.28 -20.54 8.88
N VAL A 70 24.37 -21.87 9.00
CA VAL A 70 25.50 -22.69 8.52
C VAL A 70 25.09 -23.70 7.43
N GLY A 71 23.92 -23.54 6.81
CA GLY A 71 23.49 -24.38 5.68
C GLY A 71 23.02 -25.78 6.07
N GLU A 72 22.63 -25.95 7.33
CA GLU A 72 22.21 -27.22 7.89
C GLU A 72 20.78 -27.16 8.42
N PHE A 73 20.05 -28.28 8.43
CA PHE A 73 18.90 -28.40 9.33
C PHE A 73 18.90 -29.76 10.02
N ARG A 74 18.33 -29.78 11.23
CA ARG A 74 18.22 -30.97 12.07
C ARG A 74 16.78 -31.13 12.56
N VAL A 75 16.11 -32.18 12.11
CA VAL A 75 14.71 -32.44 12.49
C VAL A 75 14.55 -33.85 13.02
N ASN A 76 13.59 -34.02 13.94
CA ASN A 76 13.23 -35.33 14.46
C ASN A 76 11.98 -35.80 13.74
N LEU A 77 12.04 -37.02 13.22
CA LEU A 77 10.97 -37.61 12.44
C LEU A 77 10.63 -38.98 13.01
N LEU A 78 9.39 -39.41 12.81
CA LEU A 78 9.02 -40.78 13.13
C LEU A 78 9.71 -41.75 12.15
N PRO A 79 10.02 -42.99 12.55
CA PRO A 79 10.62 -43.97 11.67
C PRO A 79 9.73 -44.23 10.45
N GLY A 80 10.32 -44.27 9.26
CA GLY A 80 9.57 -44.39 8.01
C GLY A 80 10.38 -43.92 6.81
N ASP A 81 9.81 -44.09 5.63
CA ASP A 81 10.38 -43.60 4.38
C ASP A 81 9.86 -42.19 4.08
N TYR A 82 10.76 -41.31 3.65
CA TYR A 82 10.48 -39.92 3.34
C TYR A 82 11.09 -39.52 2.01
N ARG A 83 10.33 -38.73 1.25
CA ARG A 83 10.80 -38.02 0.07
C ARG A 83 11.17 -36.60 0.47
N LEU A 84 12.45 -36.27 0.32
CA LEU A 84 12.98 -34.93 0.53
C LEU A 84 13.04 -34.20 -0.81
N THR A 85 12.41 -33.05 -0.88
CA THR A 85 12.60 -32.12 -1.98
C THR A 85 13.34 -30.90 -1.49
N LEU A 86 14.54 -30.69 -2.01
CA LEU A 86 15.36 -29.52 -1.75
C LEU A 86 15.11 -28.48 -2.85
N HIS A 87 14.73 -27.28 -2.45
CA HIS A 87 14.44 -26.14 -3.30
C HIS A 87 15.21 -24.92 -2.82
N ASP A 88 15.94 -24.28 -3.73
CA ASP A 88 16.66 -23.02 -3.51
C ASP A 88 16.54 -22.20 -4.78
N HIS A 89 16.17 -20.92 -4.66
CA HIS A 89 15.96 -20.08 -5.83
C HIS A 89 17.25 -19.94 -6.66
N GLY A 90 17.14 -20.05 -7.98
CA GLY A 90 18.30 -20.00 -8.86
C GLY A 90 19.10 -21.29 -8.91
N ARG A 91 18.62 -22.37 -8.29
CA ARG A 91 19.28 -23.68 -8.32
C ARG A 91 18.33 -24.76 -8.81
N LYS A 92 18.93 -25.85 -9.28
CA LYS A 92 18.15 -27.01 -9.72
C LYS A 92 17.56 -27.73 -8.51
N ARG A 93 16.24 -27.94 -8.53
CA ARG A 93 15.52 -28.76 -7.55
C ARG A 93 16.17 -30.16 -7.43
N MET A 94 16.37 -30.62 -6.20
CA MET A 94 16.92 -31.95 -5.91
C MET A 94 15.91 -32.80 -5.13
N ILE A 95 15.82 -34.08 -5.47
CA ILE A 95 14.99 -35.05 -4.76
C ILE A 95 15.88 -36.14 -4.16
N LYS A 96 15.64 -36.49 -2.90
CA LYS A 96 16.30 -37.58 -2.18
C LYS A 96 15.26 -38.44 -1.47
N GLU A 97 15.41 -39.75 -1.56
CA GLU A 97 14.61 -40.70 -0.78
C GLU A 97 15.44 -41.14 0.43
N VAL A 98 14.84 -41.10 1.62
CA VAL A 98 15.53 -41.43 2.88
C VAL A 98 14.66 -42.29 3.77
N THR A 99 15.27 -43.24 4.48
CA THR A 99 14.59 -44.04 5.51
C THR A 99 15.09 -43.61 6.88
N ILE A 100 14.17 -43.13 7.72
CA ILE A 100 14.46 -42.78 9.11
C ILE A 100 14.29 -44.01 9.98
N HIS A 101 15.31 -44.32 10.77
CA HIS A 101 15.30 -45.40 11.74
C HIS A 101 15.26 -44.86 13.16
N GLU A 102 14.53 -45.53 14.04
CA GLU A 102 14.48 -45.20 15.46
C GLU A 102 15.89 -45.09 16.07
N GLY A 103 16.13 -44.00 16.80
CA GLY A 103 17.34 -43.80 17.59
C GLY A 103 18.63 -43.65 16.78
N LYS A 104 18.51 -43.49 15.45
CA LYS A 104 19.65 -43.29 14.54
C LYS A 104 19.61 -41.89 13.92
N ASP A 105 20.81 -41.38 13.65
CA ASP A 105 21.02 -40.18 12.85
C ASP A 105 21.15 -40.61 11.38
N THR A 106 20.40 -39.93 10.50
CA THR A 106 20.45 -40.06 9.04
C THR A 106 20.98 -38.76 8.49
N VAL A 107 22.15 -38.82 7.86
CA VAL A 107 22.83 -37.64 7.31
C VAL A 107 22.67 -37.61 5.79
N ILE A 108 22.26 -36.46 5.27
CA ILE A 108 22.18 -36.20 3.83
C ILE A 108 23.10 -35.06 3.47
N VAL A 109 24.08 -35.34 2.62
CA VAL A 109 24.92 -34.32 2.00
C VAL A 109 24.34 -34.02 0.61
N ALA A 110 24.06 -32.75 0.35
CA ALA A 110 23.53 -32.28 -0.92
C ALA A 110 24.43 -31.16 -1.49
N ASP A 111 24.78 -31.30 -2.77
CA ASP A 111 25.42 -30.26 -3.58
C ASP A 111 24.34 -29.68 -4.51
N MET A 112 23.94 -28.44 -4.24
CA MET A 112 22.87 -27.76 -4.97
C MET A 112 23.36 -27.14 -6.30
N GLY A 113 24.62 -27.36 -6.68
CA GLY A 113 25.25 -26.82 -7.89
C GLY A 113 25.58 -25.33 -7.77
N PRO A 114 25.76 -24.60 -8.89
CA PRO A 114 25.91 -23.14 -8.90
C PRO A 114 24.55 -22.43 -8.90
N VAL A 115 24.52 -21.19 -8.39
CA VAL A 115 23.32 -20.33 -8.36
C VAL A 115 23.30 -19.43 -9.58
N SER A 116 22.18 -19.41 -10.31
CA SER A 116 21.87 -18.33 -11.24
C SER A 116 21.17 -17.17 -10.53
N MET A 117 21.55 -15.93 -10.86
CA MET A 117 20.99 -14.75 -10.19
C MET A 117 21.00 -13.51 -11.09
N VAL A 118 20.21 -12.52 -10.68
CA VAL A 118 20.24 -11.19 -11.24
C VAL A 118 20.77 -10.22 -10.19
N LYS A 119 21.78 -9.42 -10.55
CA LYS A 119 22.30 -8.34 -9.73
C LYS A 119 21.78 -7.00 -10.22
N PHE A 120 21.41 -6.14 -9.29
CA PHE A 120 20.89 -4.82 -9.55
C PHE A 120 21.90 -3.76 -9.09
N ASP A 121 21.99 -2.69 -9.87
CA ASP A 121 22.72 -1.45 -9.55
C ASP A 121 21.88 -0.27 -10.06
N ILE A 122 20.94 0.16 -9.22
CA ILE A 122 19.92 1.14 -9.57
C ILE A 122 20.20 2.47 -8.86
N THR A 123 20.24 3.54 -9.62
CA THR A 123 20.56 4.88 -9.10
C THR A 123 19.51 5.92 -9.46
N GLY A 124 19.48 7.01 -8.70
CA GLY A 124 18.79 8.24 -9.09
C GLY A 124 19.67 9.14 -9.96
N ASP A 125 19.13 10.29 -10.40
CA ASP A 125 19.86 11.26 -11.24
C ASP A 125 21.14 11.83 -10.58
N ASP A 126 21.22 11.79 -9.25
CA ASP A 126 22.39 12.21 -8.48
C ASP A 126 23.47 11.12 -8.35
N GLY A 127 23.24 9.94 -8.94
CA GLY A 127 24.12 8.78 -8.90
C GLY A 127 24.11 8.02 -7.57
N LYS A 128 23.23 8.36 -6.62
CA LYS A 128 23.08 7.60 -5.38
C LYS A 128 22.21 6.37 -5.60
N SER A 129 22.46 5.34 -4.78
CA SER A 129 21.61 4.16 -4.68
C SER A 129 20.16 4.56 -4.42
N LEU A 130 19.22 4.04 -5.21
CA LEU A 130 17.80 4.36 -5.10
C LEU A 130 16.98 3.14 -4.67
N PRO A 131 16.10 3.24 -3.65
CA PRO A 131 15.12 2.20 -3.36
C PRO A 131 14.28 1.90 -4.60
N CYS A 132 14.01 0.64 -4.89
CA CYS A 132 13.24 0.30 -6.09
C CYS A 132 12.52 -1.03 -5.99
N LYS A 133 11.55 -1.20 -6.89
CA LYS A 133 10.81 -2.45 -7.08
C LYS A 133 11.24 -3.08 -8.41
N ALA A 134 11.65 -4.33 -8.36
CA ALA A 134 11.91 -5.17 -9.53
C ALA A 134 10.80 -6.21 -9.71
N GLN A 135 10.28 -6.32 -10.92
CA GLN A 135 9.27 -7.29 -11.33
C GLN A 135 9.89 -8.28 -12.31
N PHE A 136 9.60 -9.57 -12.14
CA PHE A 136 10.16 -10.66 -12.93
C PHE A 136 9.06 -11.37 -13.72
N ILE A 137 8.93 -11.05 -15.00
CA ILE A 137 7.90 -11.62 -15.86
C ILE A 137 8.51 -12.73 -16.72
N GLY A 138 8.08 -13.98 -16.52
CA GLY A 138 8.48 -15.09 -17.38
C GLY A 138 7.98 -14.89 -18.82
N ILE A 139 8.86 -15.08 -19.81
CA ILE A 139 8.53 -14.94 -21.23
C ILE A 139 8.93 -16.20 -22.02
N GLU A 140 8.39 -16.34 -23.23
CA GLU A 140 8.69 -17.45 -24.16
C GLU A 140 8.53 -18.85 -23.54
N GLY A 141 7.52 -19.03 -22.68
CA GLY A 141 7.23 -20.32 -22.02
C GLY A 141 7.92 -20.52 -20.67
N THR A 142 8.74 -19.55 -20.23
CA THR A 142 9.23 -19.49 -18.84
C THR A 142 8.10 -18.99 -17.93
N GLU A 143 7.88 -19.64 -16.79
CA GLU A 143 6.93 -19.16 -15.77
C GLU A 143 7.54 -18.01 -14.96
N SER A 144 6.72 -17.04 -14.56
CA SER A 144 7.15 -16.04 -13.58
C SER A 144 7.48 -16.72 -12.25
N PRO A 145 8.54 -16.28 -11.54
CA PRO A 145 8.96 -16.91 -10.30
C PRO A 145 7.94 -16.67 -9.17
N ASN A 146 7.98 -17.53 -8.16
CA ASN A 146 7.40 -17.26 -6.85
C ASN A 146 8.54 -17.14 -5.83
N LEU A 147 9.03 -15.92 -5.62
CA LEU A 147 10.13 -15.54 -4.74
C LEU A 147 9.76 -15.55 -3.25
N GLY A 148 8.48 -15.76 -2.90
CA GLY A 148 8.05 -15.79 -1.51
C GLY A 148 6.61 -15.34 -1.26
N PRO A 149 6.21 -15.26 0.02
CA PRO A 149 4.89 -14.80 0.41
C PRO A 149 4.66 -13.34 -0.01
N LYS A 150 3.40 -12.98 -0.27
CA LYS A 150 3.00 -11.64 -0.71
C LYS A 150 3.33 -10.50 0.27
N ASP A 151 3.75 -10.81 1.50
CA ASP A 151 3.92 -9.88 2.61
C ASP A 151 5.39 -9.50 2.88
N ARG A 152 6.33 -10.09 2.13
CA ARG A 152 7.77 -9.90 2.28
C ARG A 152 8.34 -9.04 1.15
N ALA A 153 8.97 -7.91 1.47
CA ALA A 153 9.51 -6.98 0.48
C ALA A 153 10.64 -7.61 -0.33
N SER A 154 11.59 -8.25 0.34
CA SER A 154 12.73 -8.91 -0.29
C SER A 154 12.39 -10.27 -0.92
N GLY A 155 11.31 -10.31 -1.70
CA GLY A 155 10.82 -11.48 -2.44
C GLY A 155 9.37 -11.82 -2.09
N CYS A 156 8.44 -11.33 -2.92
CA CYS A 156 7.01 -11.59 -2.86
C CYS A 156 6.46 -11.96 -4.23
N LEU A 157 6.05 -13.22 -4.41
CA LEU A 157 5.61 -13.75 -5.71
C LEU A 157 6.62 -13.40 -6.81
N ASP A 158 6.24 -12.70 -7.84
CA ASP A 158 7.08 -12.30 -8.97
C ASP A 158 7.75 -10.93 -8.79
N GLN A 159 7.80 -10.39 -7.56
CA GLN A 159 8.34 -9.06 -7.27
C GLN A 159 9.39 -9.08 -6.14
N TYR A 160 10.29 -8.09 -6.19
CA TYR A 160 11.29 -7.82 -5.16
C TYR A 160 11.38 -6.31 -4.92
N HIS A 161 11.19 -5.89 -3.68
CA HIS A 161 11.25 -4.50 -3.23
C HIS A 161 12.50 -4.33 -2.38
N SER A 162 13.36 -3.38 -2.77
CA SER A 162 14.63 -3.12 -2.12
C SER A 162 14.68 -1.68 -1.59
N HIS A 163 15.24 -1.51 -0.39
CA HIS A 163 15.54 -0.20 0.20
C HIS A 163 16.83 0.42 -0.33
N ILE A 164 17.58 -0.30 -1.17
CA ILE A 164 18.80 0.16 -1.83
C ILE A 164 18.83 -0.33 -3.28
N GLY A 165 19.58 0.36 -4.13
CA GLY A 165 19.72 0.02 -5.54
C GLY A 165 20.66 -1.13 -5.83
N GLU A 166 21.56 -1.47 -4.89
CA GLU A 166 22.48 -2.59 -4.99
C GLU A 166 21.93 -3.83 -4.26
N PHE A 167 21.39 -4.79 -5.01
CA PHE A 167 20.87 -6.04 -4.44
C PHE A 167 21.00 -7.20 -5.42
N SER A 168 20.71 -8.42 -4.95
CA SER A 168 20.81 -9.63 -5.77
C SER A 168 19.60 -10.53 -5.54
N VAL A 169 19.05 -11.07 -6.61
CA VAL A 169 17.89 -11.96 -6.59
C VAL A 169 18.28 -13.28 -7.24
N PRO A 170 18.41 -14.38 -6.48
CA PRO A 170 18.53 -15.71 -7.05
C PRO A 170 17.31 -16.03 -7.91
N LEU A 171 17.52 -16.46 -9.15
CA LEU A 171 16.46 -16.64 -10.14
C LEU A 171 16.76 -17.85 -10.99
N ASN A 172 15.75 -18.71 -11.19
CA ASN A 172 15.92 -19.94 -11.96
C ASN A 172 16.33 -19.63 -13.41
N PRO A 173 17.08 -20.52 -14.09
CA PRO A 173 17.40 -20.34 -15.49
C PRO A 173 16.14 -20.26 -16.35
N GLY A 174 16.12 -19.33 -17.30
CA GLY A 174 14.94 -19.06 -18.12
C GLY A 174 15.01 -17.71 -18.83
N LYS A 175 13.93 -17.35 -19.50
CA LYS A 175 13.79 -16.06 -20.18
C LYS A 175 12.82 -15.18 -19.43
N TYR A 176 13.24 -13.96 -19.13
CA TYR A 176 12.47 -13.03 -18.31
C TYR A 176 12.47 -11.63 -18.90
N ARG A 177 11.35 -10.93 -18.79
CA ARG A 177 11.31 -9.48 -18.82
C ARG A 177 11.42 -8.97 -17.38
N ILE A 178 12.42 -8.14 -17.12
CA ILE A 178 12.60 -7.47 -15.83
C ILE A 178 12.18 -6.02 -15.98
N VAL A 179 11.29 -5.56 -15.11
CA VAL A 179 10.84 -4.17 -15.01
C VAL A 179 11.25 -3.61 -13.67
N VAL A 180 11.89 -2.43 -13.64
CA VAL A 180 12.32 -1.75 -12.42
C VAL A 180 11.69 -0.37 -12.33
N THR A 181 11.09 -0.04 -11.18
CA THR A 181 10.38 1.23 -10.92
C THR A 181 10.72 1.80 -9.55
N HIS A 182 10.55 3.12 -9.39
CA HIS A 182 10.59 3.82 -8.10
C HIS A 182 9.45 4.86 -8.05
N GLY A 183 8.29 4.47 -7.52
CA GLY A 183 7.09 5.32 -7.47
C GLY A 183 6.59 5.85 -8.82
N ILE A 184 5.64 6.78 -8.76
CA ILE A 184 4.90 7.32 -9.93
C ILE A 184 5.55 8.57 -10.54
N GLU A 185 6.65 9.03 -9.97
CA GLU A 185 7.34 10.25 -10.40
C GLU A 185 8.57 9.99 -11.26
N PHE A 186 9.04 8.74 -11.29
CA PHE A 186 10.27 8.34 -11.93
C PHE A 186 10.01 7.50 -13.17
N SER A 187 10.93 7.56 -14.13
CA SER A 187 10.96 6.66 -15.28
C SER A 187 11.07 5.19 -14.84
N HIS A 188 10.88 4.26 -15.77
CA HIS A 188 11.14 2.84 -15.53
C HIS A 188 12.31 2.29 -16.36
N LEU A 189 12.83 1.13 -15.94
CA LEU A 189 13.72 0.31 -16.77
C LEU A 189 12.99 -0.97 -17.16
N ALA A 190 13.15 -1.41 -18.40
CA ALA A 190 12.67 -2.69 -18.87
C ALA A 190 13.76 -3.39 -19.68
N LYS A 191 14.06 -4.66 -19.34
CA LYS A 191 15.06 -5.45 -20.06
C LYS A 191 14.62 -6.91 -20.16
N ASP A 192 14.71 -7.46 -21.37
CA ASP A 192 14.55 -8.89 -21.60
C ASP A 192 15.92 -9.58 -21.45
N ILE A 193 15.96 -10.67 -20.69
CA ILE A 193 17.16 -11.46 -20.41
C ILE A 193 16.92 -12.95 -20.68
N GLU A 194 18.00 -13.66 -20.97
CA GLU A 194 18.05 -15.12 -20.96
C GLU A 194 19.13 -15.53 -19.97
N LEU A 195 18.72 -16.18 -18.88
CA LEU A 195 19.58 -16.52 -17.75
C LEU A 195 19.91 -18.02 -17.80
N ALA A 196 21.18 -18.37 -17.93
CA ALA A 196 21.68 -19.74 -17.89
C ALA A 196 21.98 -20.23 -16.46
N THR A 197 22.15 -21.54 -16.29
CA THR A 197 22.54 -22.13 -15.00
C THR A 197 23.87 -21.60 -14.51
N GLY A 198 23.90 -21.11 -13.26
CA GLY A 198 25.10 -20.53 -12.66
C GLY A 198 25.49 -19.14 -13.20
N GLU A 199 24.69 -18.58 -14.11
CA GLU A 199 24.95 -17.26 -14.68
C GLU A 199 24.54 -16.14 -13.72
N THR A 200 25.29 -15.04 -13.77
CA THR A 200 24.92 -13.79 -13.10
C THR A 200 24.71 -12.73 -14.16
N GLU A 201 23.47 -12.27 -14.30
CA GLU A 201 23.12 -11.15 -15.16
C GLU A 201 23.09 -9.84 -14.36
N ILE A 202 23.55 -8.74 -14.96
CA ILE A 202 23.57 -7.42 -14.30
C ILE A 202 22.55 -6.50 -14.95
N ILE A 203 21.64 -5.96 -14.13
CA ILE A 203 20.69 -4.92 -14.46
C ILE A 203 21.14 -3.64 -13.77
N ALA A 204 21.78 -2.75 -14.52
CA ALA A 204 22.22 -1.46 -14.03
C ALA A 204 21.51 -0.34 -14.80
N GLY A 205 21.17 0.75 -14.10
CA GLY A 205 20.57 1.91 -14.74
C GLY A 205 20.18 3.02 -13.76
N THR A 206 19.77 4.14 -14.34
CA THR A 206 19.30 5.31 -13.59
C THR A 206 17.80 5.45 -13.81
N LEU A 207 17.05 5.59 -12.72
CA LEU A 207 15.65 6.01 -12.75
C LEU A 207 15.62 7.53 -12.55
N SER A 208 15.22 8.26 -13.58
CA SER A 208 15.17 9.72 -13.52
C SER A 208 13.83 10.20 -12.98
N ARG A 209 13.83 11.22 -12.11
CA ARG A 209 12.59 11.88 -11.67
C ARG A 209 12.11 12.77 -12.81
N ILE A 210 11.11 12.29 -13.56
CA ILE A 210 10.64 12.97 -14.78
C ILE A 210 9.35 13.74 -14.56
N VAL A 211 8.60 13.43 -13.51
CA VAL A 211 7.44 14.22 -13.06
C VAL A 211 7.93 15.29 -12.09
N ASP A 212 7.70 16.55 -12.42
CA ASP A 212 8.06 17.67 -11.56
C ASP A 212 6.97 17.92 -10.52
N THR A 213 7.23 17.50 -9.28
CA THR A 213 6.35 17.66 -8.12
C THR A 213 6.87 18.70 -7.12
N THR A 214 7.79 19.57 -7.55
CA THR A 214 8.42 20.59 -6.70
C THR A 214 7.40 21.36 -5.84
N GLY A 215 7.66 21.45 -4.55
CA GLY A 215 6.79 22.08 -3.55
C GLY A 215 5.64 21.19 -3.08
N MET A 216 5.63 19.91 -3.43
CA MET A 216 4.64 18.93 -2.97
C MET A 216 5.33 17.69 -2.40
N ILE A 217 4.68 17.06 -1.44
CA ILE A 217 5.11 15.77 -0.89
C ILE A 217 4.12 14.66 -1.23
N SER A 218 4.64 13.48 -1.54
CA SER A 218 3.92 12.22 -1.73
C SER A 218 3.64 11.58 -0.37
N ALA A 219 2.37 11.41 -0.01
CA ALA A 219 1.98 10.93 1.31
C ALA A 219 0.95 9.78 1.28
N ASP A 220 1.04 8.92 2.29
CA ASP A 220 0.05 7.88 2.57
C ASP A 220 -0.26 7.83 4.07
N PHE A 221 -1.49 8.22 4.41
CA PHE A 221 -1.95 8.40 5.79
C PHE A 221 -2.51 7.12 6.44
N HIS A 222 -2.45 5.97 5.77
CA HIS A 222 -3.02 4.73 6.30
C HIS A 222 -2.24 3.48 5.87
N ASN A 223 -1.43 2.95 6.79
CA ASN A 223 -0.57 1.79 6.54
C ASN A 223 -0.44 0.91 7.79
N HIS A 224 -0.31 -0.39 7.57
CA HIS A 224 -0.15 -1.36 8.65
C HIS A 224 1.10 -2.21 8.49
N SER A 225 1.59 -2.71 9.61
CA SER A 225 2.57 -3.79 9.66
C SER A 225 2.20 -4.80 10.76
N THR A 226 3.06 -5.78 11.03
CA THR A 226 2.79 -6.86 12.01
C THR A 226 2.28 -6.38 13.39
N PRO A 227 2.72 -5.23 13.95
CA PRO A 227 2.23 -4.72 15.23
C PRO A 227 0.71 -4.44 15.29
N SER A 228 0.02 -4.22 14.16
CA SER A 228 -1.44 -4.16 14.07
C SER A 228 -2.15 -5.43 14.59
N GLY A 229 -1.56 -6.61 14.36
CA GLY A 229 -2.09 -7.90 14.80
C GLY A 229 -3.02 -8.63 13.83
N ASP A 230 -3.48 -7.99 12.75
CA ASP A 230 -4.22 -8.61 11.64
C ASP A 230 -3.42 -8.65 10.32
N ASN A 231 -2.23 -8.04 10.33
CA ASN A 231 -1.28 -7.99 9.25
C ASN A 231 -0.06 -8.89 9.56
N VAL A 232 0.51 -9.51 8.54
CA VAL A 232 1.69 -10.40 8.64
C VAL A 232 2.92 -9.87 7.89
N CYS A 233 2.82 -8.68 7.29
CA CYS A 233 3.93 -7.93 6.71
C CYS A 233 4.83 -7.39 7.84
N GLY A 234 6.11 -7.72 7.81
CA GLY A 234 7.07 -7.20 8.78
C GLY A 234 7.15 -5.67 8.69
N THR A 235 7.45 -5.00 9.81
CA THR A 235 7.63 -3.53 9.80
C THR A 235 8.72 -3.09 8.83
N ASP A 236 9.82 -3.84 8.74
CA ASP A 236 10.88 -3.56 7.77
C ASP A 236 10.40 -3.72 6.34
N ASP A 237 9.68 -4.81 6.05
CA ASP A 237 9.14 -5.07 4.72
C ASP A 237 8.19 -3.95 4.28
N ARG A 238 7.34 -3.47 5.20
CA ARG A 238 6.46 -2.32 4.95
C ARG A 238 7.28 -1.06 4.60
N ILE A 239 8.31 -0.75 5.38
CA ILE A 239 9.15 0.44 5.16
C ILE A 239 9.95 0.33 3.85
N MET A 240 10.47 -0.85 3.51
CA MET A 240 11.14 -1.09 2.22
C MET A 240 10.18 -0.87 1.04
N ASN A 241 8.95 -1.36 1.16
CA ASN A 241 7.90 -1.16 0.15
C ASN A 241 7.50 0.32 0.02
N ILE A 242 7.37 1.05 1.13
CA ILE A 242 7.10 2.51 1.15
C ILE A 242 8.20 3.27 0.40
N ALA A 243 9.47 2.96 0.67
CA ALA A 243 10.60 3.59 -0.02
C ALA A 243 10.62 3.26 -1.51
N ALA A 244 10.42 1.99 -1.88
CA ALA A 244 10.39 1.56 -3.28
C ALA A 244 9.26 2.19 -4.10
N GLU A 245 8.15 2.57 -3.45
CA GLU A 245 7.01 3.25 -4.08
C GLU A 245 7.08 4.78 -3.99
N GLN A 246 8.16 5.34 -3.43
CA GLN A 246 8.37 6.78 -3.21
C GLN A 246 7.20 7.42 -2.43
N VAL A 247 6.93 6.93 -1.24
CA VAL A 247 6.03 7.60 -0.29
C VAL A 247 6.88 8.30 0.76
N GLU A 248 6.88 9.64 0.70
CA GLU A 248 7.81 10.51 1.42
C GLU A 248 7.33 10.82 2.85
N PHE A 249 6.00 10.85 3.08
CA PHE A 249 5.43 11.03 4.41
C PHE A 249 4.35 10.00 4.73
N THR A 250 4.57 9.24 5.81
CA THR A 250 3.69 8.15 6.23
C THR A 250 3.58 8.07 7.75
N PRO A 251 2.49 8.57 8.35
CA PRO A 251 2.18 8.34 9.75
C PRO A 251 1.97 6.85 10.05
N THR A 252 2.35 6.39 11.23
CA THR A 252 2.05 5.02 11.65
C THR A 252 0.59 4.90 12.05
N THR A 253 -0.11 3.85 11.62
CA THR A 253 -1.54 3.66 11.90
C THR A 253 -1.85 2.22 12.27
N GLU A 254 -1.01 1.60 13.10
CA GLU A 254 -1.26 0.24 13.59
C GLU A 254 -2.61 0.16 14.33
N HIS A 255 -3.34 -0.95 14.18
CA HIS A 255 -4.65 -1.12 14.80
C HIS A 255 -4.56 -1.03 16.32
N ASN A 256 -5.27 -0.06 16.89
CA ASN A 256 -5.41 0.14 18.32
C ASN A 256 -4.09 0.20 19.09
N ARG A 257 -2.97 0.55 18.44
CA ARG A 257 -1.64 0.58 19.07
C ARG A 257 -0.80 1.74 18.57
N PHE A 258 -0.16 2.46 19.49
CA PHE A 258 0.91 3.39 19.13
C PHE A 258 2.21 2.60 18.92
N TYR A 259 2.81 2.77 17.75
CA TYR A 259 4.08 2.13 17.40
C TYR A 259 4.94 3.09 16.59
N ASP A 260 6.24 3.09 16.87
CA ASP A 260 7.20 4.02 16.28
C ASP A 260 8.05 3.30 15.22
N TRP A 261 8.01 3.82 14.00
CA TRP A 261 8.79 3.30 12.86
C TRP A 261 10.14 4.00 12.69
N GLU A 262 10.43 5.12 13.36
CA GLU A 262 11.70 5.85 13.22
C GLU A 262 12.94 4.94 13.45
N PRO A 263 12.99 4.04 14.46
CA PRO A 263 14.12 3.15 14.65
C PRO A 263 14.35 2.18 13.49
N HIS A 264 13.29 1.77 12.81
CA HIS A 264 13.35 0.88 11.66
C HIS A 264 13.83 1.62 10.41
N ILE A 265 13.29 2.82 10.15
CA ILE A 265 13.73 3.71 9.06
C ILE A 265 15.23 4.01 9.19
N ALA A 266 15.69 4.36 10.39
CA ALA A 266 17.11 4.63 10.64
C ALA A 266 18.00 3.41 10.41
N ARG A 267 17.57 2.21 10.84
CA ARG A 267 18.33 0.97 10.63
C ARG A 267 18.43 0.59 9.15
N LEU A 268 17.39 0.87 8.37
CA LEU A 268 17.38 0.64 6.93
C LEU A 268 18.09 1.74 6.13
N GLY A 269 18.51 2.84 6.78
CA GLY A 269 19.18 3.96 6.11
C GLY A 269 18.24 4.84 5.28
N LEU A 270 16.94 4.82 5.55
CA LEU A 270 15.89 5.46 4.75
C LEU A 270 15.44 6.83 5.29
N ALA A 271 16.21 7.45 6.18
CA ALA A 271 15.83 8.72 6.80
C ALA A 271 15.73 9.91 5.81
N GLU A 272 16.45 9.83 4.68
CA GLU A 272 16.35 10.80 3.58
C GLU A 272 15.21 10.49 2.61
N GLU A 273 14.56 9.33 2.74
CA GLU A 273 13.49 8.88 1.84
C GLU A 273 12.11 8.97 2.48
N ILE A 274 12.03 8.80 3.81
CA ILE A 274 10.76 8.67 4.53
C ILE A 274 10.77 9.52 5.81
N LYS A 275 9.76 10.38 5.92
CA LYS A 275 9.32 10.99 7.17
C LYS A 275 8.13 10.23 7.75
N THR A 276 8.14 10.03 9.06
CA THR A 276 7.01 9.43 9.79
C THR A 276 6.70 10.21 11.06
N ILE A 277 5.51 9.97 11.60
CA ILE A 277 5.09 10.34 12.95
C ILE A 277 4.23 9.20 13.51
N SER A 278 4.31 8.95 14.81
CA SER A 278 3.49 7.92 15.43
C SER A 278 2.01 8.30 15.45
N GLY A 279 1.16 7.35 15.09
CA GLY A 279 -0.30 7.49 15.10
C GLY A 279 -0.99 6.20 15.51
N VAL A 280 -2.26 6.07 15.13
CA VAL A 280 -3.10 4.89 15.34
C VAL A 280 -4.19 4.82 14.27
N GLU A 281 -4.59 3.62 13.92
CA GLU A 281 -5.96 3.37 13.49
C GLU A 281 -6.79 2.84 14.67
N LEU A 282 -7.65 3.68 15.23
CA LEU A 282 -8.57 3.27 16.29
C LEU A 282 -9.73 2.48 15.69
N THR A 283 -9.84 1.21 16.07
CA THR A 283 -10.54 0.16 15.31
C THR A 283 -11.51 -0.65 16.14
N GLY A 284 -12.67 -0.97 15.58
CA GLY A 284 -13.68 -1.82 16.21
C GLY A 284 -14.68 -2.42 15.21
N ARG A 285 -15.95 -2.53 15.60
CA ARG A 285 -17.00 -3.15 14.77
C ARG A 285 -17.75 -2.19 13.84
N GLY A 286 -17.48 -0.90 13.96
CA GLY A 286 -18.09 0.17 13.15
C GLY A 286 -16.97 1.00 12.52
N ALA A 287 -17.14 2.32 12.43
CA ALA A 287 -16.15 3.23 11.85
C ALA A 287 -14.76 3.10 12.49
N HIS A 288 -13.74 3.17 11.63
CA HIS A 288 -12.34 3.27 12.02
C HIS A 288 -11.85 4.70 11.86
N LEU A 289 -10.95 5.13 12.75
CA LEU A 289 -10.40 6.48 12.72
C LEU A 289 -8.88 6.48 12.78
N ASN A 290 -8.22 7.05 11.78
CA ASN A 290 -6.81 7.41 11.88
C ASN A 290 -6.61 8.69 12.67
N SER A 291 -5.58 8.72 13.50
CA SER A 291 -5.15 9.95 14.16
C SER A 291 -3.68 9.96 14.51
N PHE A 292 -3.07 11.13 14.37
CA PHE A 292 -1.66 11.41 14.64
C PHE A 292 -1.44 12.93 14.85
N PRO A 293 -0.37 13.34 15.56
CA PRO A 293 0.63 12.51 16.22
C PRO A 293 0.22 12.05 17.64
N PHE A 294 0.83 10.96 18.08
CA PHE A 294 0.83 10.45 19.45
C PHE A 294 2.23 9.98 19.85
N GLU A 295 2.50 9.97 21.15
CA GLU A 295 3.75 9.45 21.70
C GLU A 295 3.51 8.04 22.27
N PRO A 296 4.16 6.98 21.77
CA PRO A 296 4.04 5.66 22.37
C PRO A 296 4.48 5.67 23.84
N VAL A 297 3.73 4.98 24.69
CA VAL A 297 4.07 4.76 26.10
C VAL A 297 4.61 3.33 26.24
N PRO A 298 5.94 3.14 26.38
CA PRO A 298 6.51 1.81 26.45
C PRO A 298 5.98 1.00 27.63
N PHE A 299 5.87 -0.32 27.44
CA PHE A 299 5.46 -1.29 28.47
C PHE A 299 4.03 -1.11 29.01
N THR A 300 3.18 -0.33 28.36
CA THR A 300 1.73 -0.31 28.61
C THR A 300 0.98 -1.10 27.54
N GLN A 301 -0.25 -1.50 27.84
CA GLN A 301 -1.16 -2.10 26.86
C GLN A 301 -1.24 -1.20 25.62
N ASP A 302 -0.98 -1.81 24.46
CA ASP A 302 -1.05 -1.20 23.14
C ASP A 302 -0.34 0.16 22.98
N GLY A 303 0.80 0.32 23.65
CA GLY A 303 1.57 1.57 23.58
C GLY A 303 0.86 2.77 24.18
N GLY A 304 -0.20 2.58 24.99
CA GLY A 304 -0.96 3.65 25.60
C GLY A 304 -2.10 4.20 24.73
N CYS A 305 -2.48 3.46 23.68
CA CYS A 305 -3.63 3.79 22.83
C CYS A 305 -4.95 3.83 23.63
N PRO A 306 -5.90 4.75 23.31
CA PRO A 306 -7.23 4.72 23.88
C PRO A 306 -8.03 3.49 23.42
N ILE A 307 -9.18 3.27 24.07
CA ILE A 307 -10.13 2.22 23.69
C ILE A 307 -11.12 2.81 22.68
N TRP A 308 -11.40 2.04 21.62
CA TRP A 308 -12.41 2.37 20.62
C TRP A 308 -13.84 2.36 21.20
N ASP A 309 -14.66 3.31 20.78
CA ASP A 309 -16.10 3.36 21.04
C ASP A 309 -16.89 3.17 19.74
N LYS A 310 -18.05 2.51 19.83
CA LYS A 310 -18.94 2.29 18.68
C LYS A 310 -19.47 3.59 18.10
N ASP A 311 -19.73 4.59 18.93
CA ASP A 311 -20.09 5.91 18.43
C ASP A 311 -18.81 6.63 17.95
N PRO A 312 -18.64 6.85 16.64
CA PRO A 312 -17.41 7.46 16.10
C PRO A 312 -17.17 8.87 16.63
N ARG A 313 -18.20 9.57 17.13
CA ARG A 313 -18.03 10.90 17.72
C ARG A 313 -17.27 10.81 19.03
N ILE A 314 -17.52 9.78 19.84
CA ILE A 314 -16.81 9.54 21.10
C ILE A 314 -15.35 9.18 20.81
N SER A 315 -15.12 8.31 19.83
CA SER A 315 -13.78 7.95 19.37
C SER A 315 -13.02 9.19 18.85
N ALA A 316 -13.64 10.02 18.01
CA ALA A 316 -13.04 11.25 17.49
C ALA A 316 -12.72 12.26 18.59
N ILE A 317 -13.65 12.52 19.52
CA ILE A 317 -13.42 13.40 20.69
C ILE A 317 -12.28 12.87 21.56
N THR A 318 -12.23 11.54 21.76
CA THR A 318 -11.16 10.89 22.52
C THR A 318 -9.82 11.14 21.84
N LEU A 319 -9.72 10.84 20.54
CA LEU A 319 -8.49 11.06 19.77
C LEU A 319 -8.05 12.53 19.79
N ARG A 320 -8.97 13.50 19.64
CA ARG A 320 -8.66 14.95 19.73
C ARG A 320 -8.06 15.38 21.07
N ASN A 321 -8.38 14.69 22.16
CA ASN A 321 -7.99 15.09 23.51
C ASN A 321 -6.99 14.13 24.18
N TRP A 322 -6.69 12.98 23.56
CA TRP A 322 -5.78 11.98 24.11
C TRP A 322 -4.36 12.53 24.23
N GLN A 323 -3.65 12.23 25.32
CA GLN A 323 -2.34 12.83 25.63
C GLN A 323 -2.35 14.38 25.67
N GLY A 324 -3.51 14.99 25.91
CA GLY A 324 -3.68 16.44 25.89
C GLY A 324 -4.16 16.97 24.54
N HIS A 325 -4.71 18.18 24.56
CA HIS A 325 -5.20 18.84 23.35
C HIS A 325 -4.04 19.27 22.46
N ASN A 326 -4.10 18.94 21.17
CA ASN A 326 -3.15 19.34 20.16
C ASN A 326 -3.91 19.89 18.93
N PRO A 327 -3.78 21.19 18.58
CA PRO A 327 -4.50 21.78 17.44
C PRO A 327 -4.03 21.21 16.09
N ASP A 328 -2.79 20.73 16.01
CA ASP A 328 -2.23 20.15 14.78
C ASP A 328 -2.71 18.71 14.55
N ARG A 329 -3.30 18.06 15.57
CA ARG A 329 -3.71 16.65 15.50
C ARG A 329 -4.65 16.41 14.33
N TRP A 330 -4.32 15.42 13.50
CA TRP A 330 -5.18 14.90 12.46
C TRP A 330 -6.16 13.88 13.03
N VAL A 331 -7.41 13.92 12.60
CA VAL A 331 -8.40 12.86 12.82
C VAL A 331 -9.11 12.60 11.50
N GLN A 332 -9.05 11.38 10.98
CA GLN A 332 -9.65 10.98 9.71
C GLN A 332 -10.58 9.81 9.95
N ILE A 333 -11.67 9.75 9.18
CA ILE A 333 -12.47 8.54 9.08
C ILE A 333 -11.99 7.68 7.91
N ASN A 334 -11.73 6.42 8.21
CA ASN A 334 -11.14 5.49 7.26
C ASN A 334 -12.23 4.65 6.61
N HIS A 335 -12.04 4.35 5.33
CA HIS A 335 -12.86 3.48 4.50
C HIS A 335 -14.36 3.42 4.91
N PRO A 336 -15.02 4.58 5.12
CA PRO A 336 -16.27 4.68 5.87
C PRO A 336 -17.40 3.86 5.27
N ASP A 337 -18.33 3.43 6.13
CA ASP A 337 -19.65 3.03 5.66
C ASP A 337 -20.43 4.31 5.40
N MET A 338 -20.52 4.68 4.13
CA MET A 338 -21.18 5.93 3.74
C MET A 338 -22.64 6.01 4.17
N THR A 339 -23.28 4.87 4.45
CA THR A 339 -24.65 4.82 4.95
C THR A 339 -24.67 5.09 6.44
N GLU A 340 -23.99 4.26 7.23
CA GLU A 340 -24.02 4.36 8.70
C GLU A 340 -23.44 5.71 9.16
N ASP A 341 -22.31 6.11 8.58
CA ASP A 341 -21.56 7.26 9.11
C ASP A 341 -22.22 8.60 8.76
N PHE A 342 -22.87 8.69 7.60
CA PHE A 342 -23.32 9.97 7.03
C PHE A 342 -24.79 10.06 6.66
N LEU A 343 -25.53 8.95 6.57
CA LEU A 343 -26.91 8.94 6.08
C LEU A 343 -27.92 8.38 7.10
N ASP A 344 -27.61 7.28 7.78
CA ASP A 344 -28.50 6.51 8.65
C ASP A 344 -27.70 5.80 9.76
N TRP A 345 -27.50 6.43 10.93
CA TRP A 345 -26.55 5.94 11.94
C TRP A 345 -26.96 4.64 12.63
N ASN A 346 -28.24 4.29 12.58
CA ASN A 346 -28.78 3.09 13.24
C ASN A 346 -29.16 2.00 12.23
N MET A 347 -29.02 2.28 10.93
CA MET A 347 -29.31 1.39 9.81
C MET A 347 -30.76 0.87 9.83
N ASP A 348 -31.71 1.70 10.29
CA ASP A 348 -33.14 1.36 10.33
C ASP A 348 -33.89 1.66 9.02
N GLY A 349 -33.19 2.26 8.05
CA GLY A 349 -33.71 2.65 6.75
C GLY A 349 -34.32 4.06 6.72
N VAL A 350 -34.26 4.81 7.82
CA VAL A 350 -34.69 6.21 7.91
C VAL A 350 -33.46 7.10 7.86
N LEU A 351 -33.37 7.93 6.82
CA LEU A 351 -32.30 8.91 6.69
C LEU A 351 -32.38 9.94 7.83
N ASP A 352 -31.34 9.99 8.66
CA ASP A 352 -31.22 10.91 9.79
C ASP A 352 -29.86 11.63 9.85
N TRP A 353 -29.14 11.58 8.73
CA TRP A 353 -27.83 12.21 8.48
C TRP A 353 -26.69 11.58 9.26
N GLY A 354 -26.78 10.26 9.48
CA GLY A 354 -25.73 9.49 10.13
C GLY A 354 -25.42 10.04 11.51
N TYR A 355 -24.15 9.95 11.92
CA TYR A 355 -23.73 10.45 13.23
C TYR A 355 -23.66 11.98 13.22
N GLN A 356 -24.77 12.64 13.55
CA GLN A 356 -24.84 14.10 13.63
C GLN A 356 -23.70 14.69 14.48
N GLY A 357 -22.98 15.65 13.90
CA GLY A 357 -21.83 16.32 14.51
C GLY A 357 -20.50 15.59 14.34
N LEU A 358 -20.47 14.34 13.83
CA LEU A 358 -19.22 13.68 13.42
C LEU A 358 -18.42 14.56 12.46
N ALA A 359 -19.17 15.26 11.61
CA ALA A 359 -18.65 16.17 10.62
C ALA A 359 -17.63 17.18 11.12
N SER A 360 -17.86 17.73 12.31
CA SER A 360 -17.03 18.78 12.90
C SER A 360 -15.89 18.22 13.76
N LEU A 361 -15.81 16.90 13.90
CA LEU A 361 -14.83 16.22 14.74
C LEU A 361 -13.68 15.62 13.93
N ILE A 362 -13.88 15.39 12.64
CA ILE A 362 -12.89 14.83 11.71
C ILE A 362 -12.35 15.91 10.75
N ASP A 363 -11.11 15.76 10.32
CA ASP A 363 -10.43 16.62 9.34
C ASP A 363 -10.51 16.05 7.92
N GLY A 364 -10.47 14.72 7.77
CA GLY A 364 -10.43 14.05 6.48
C GLY A 364 -11.24 12.76 6.41
N CYS A 365 -11.45 12.31 5.19
CA CYS A 365 -12.27 11.14 4.86
C CYS A 365 -11.66 10.40 3.67
N GLU A 366 -11.56 9.07 3.77
CA GLU A 366 -11.10 8.23 2.68
C GLU A 366 -12.20 8.06 1.62
N VAL A 367 -12.02 8.73 0.49
CA VAL A 367 -13.00 8.79 -0.60
C VAL A 367 -12.39 8.46 -1.95
N TRP A 368 -11.26 7.75 -1.95
CA TRP A 368 -10.49 7.37 -3.13
C TRP A 368 -11.06 6.14 -3.85
N TRP A 369 -11.19 6.20 -5.17
CA TRP A 369 -11.48 5.11 -6.12
C TRP A 369 -11.56 5.69 -7.55
N GLU A 370 -11.50 4.84 -8.57
CA GLU A 370 -11.63 5.24 -9.99
C GLU A 370 -13.08 5.57 -10.44
N ASP A 371 -14.07 5.50 -9.55
CA ASP A 371 -15.51 5.66 -9.86
C ASP A 371 -16.02 7.11 -9.77
N ILE A 372 -15.16 8.13 -9.63
CA ILE A 372 -15.62 9.50 -9.39
C ILE A 372 -16.51 10.07 -10.53
N LEU A 373 -16.27 9.67 -11.79
CA LEU A 373 -17.15 10.05 -12.92
C LEU A 373 -18.22 9.00 -13.24
N SER A 374 -18.27 7.89 -12.51
CA SER A 374 -19.27 6.84 -12.74
C SER A 374 -20.67 7.33 -12.31
N PRO A 375 -21.72 7.14 -13.13
CA PRO A 375 -23.07 7.61 -12.79
C PRO A 375 -23.67 6.87 -11.60
N GLY A 376 -24.46 7.59 -10.79
CA GLY A 376 -25.29 7.06 -9.72
C GLY A 376 -24.54 6.63 -8.45
N PRO A 377 -25.28 6.42 -7.33
CA PRO A 377 -24.71 6.27 -5.99
C PRO A 377 -24.17 4.87 -5.67
N VAL A 378 -24.51 3.85 -6.46
CA VAL A 378 -24.23 2.45 -6.12
C VAL A 378 -23.50 1.71 -7.23
N ARG A 379 -22.77 0.67 -6.85
CA ARG A 379 -22.23 -0.37 -7.73
C ARG A 379 -22.65 -1.75 -7.23
N ILE A 380 -22.67 -2.72 -8.14
CA ILE A 380 -22.93 -4.11 -7.82
C ILE A 380 -21.59 -4.83 -7.81
N GLU A 381 -21.24 -5.42 -6.66
CA GLU A 381 -20.06 -6.27 -6.53
C GLU A 381 -20.46 -7.73 -6.43
N LYS A 382 -19.75 -8.60 -7.15
CA LYS A 382 -19.89 -10.05 -7.03
C LYS A 382 -18.92 -10.56 -5.98
N LEU A 383 -19.46 -11.10 -4.89
CA LEU A 383 -18.69 -11.84 -3.90
C LEU A 383 -18.45 -13.27 -4.36
N VAL A 384 -17.53 -13.96 -3.68
CA VAL A 384 -17.27 -15.39 -3.88
C VAL A 384 -18.57 -16.19 -3.71
N GLY A 385 -18.93 -16.97 -4.74
CA GLY A 385 -20.13 -17.83 -4.74
C GLY A 385 -21.41 -17.18 -5.29
N ASP A 386 -21.30 -16.34 -6.33
CA ASP A 386 -22.42 -15.72 -7.07
C ASP A 386 -23.35 -14.81 -6.25
N LYS A 387 -22.93 -14.38 -5.06
CA LYS A 387 -23.69 -13.39 -4.28
C LYS A 387 -23.36 -11.98 -4.77
N GLU A 388 -24.38 -11.28 -5.25
CA GLU A 388 -24.27 -9.86 -5.57
C GLU A 388 -24.60 -9.01 -4.34
N VAL A 389 -23.75 -8.03 -4.06
CA VAL A 389 -23.97 -7.01 -3.02
C VAL A 389 -23.99 -5.64 -3.65
N VAL A 390 -24.94 -4.82 -3.21
CA VAL A 390 -25.01 -3.40 -3.56
C VAL A 390 -24.08 -2.66 -2.62
N ARG A 391 -23.15 -1.87 -3.17
CA ARG A 391 -22.29 -0.98 -2.40
C ARG A 391 -22.47 0.46 -2.84
N TYR A 392 -22.52 1.37 -1.88
CA TYR A 392 -22.46 2.80 -2.17
C TYR A 392 -21.04 3.19 -2.61
N LYS A 393 -20.97 4.07 -3.60
CA LYS A 393 -19.71 4.66 -4.07
C LYS A 393 -19.35 5.81 -3.13
N ARG A 394 -18.20 5.70 -2.45
CA ARG A 394 -17.70 6.71 -1.51
C ARG A 394 -17.57 8.09 -2.16
N GLN A 395 -17.11 8.13 -3.40
CA GLN A 395 -16.94 9.34 -4.20
C GLN A 395 -18.27 10.05 -4.41
N PHE A 396 -19.32 9.30 -4.78
CA PHE A 396 -20.64 9.88 -5.04
C PHE A 396 -21.23 10.49 -3.76
N ILE A 397 -21.13 9.80 -2.63
CA ILE A 397 -21.65 10.32 -1.37
C ILE A 397 -20.79 11.50 -0.87
N TRP A 398 -19.47 11.48 -1.07
CA TRP A 398 -18.62 12.65 -0.80
C TRP A 398 -19.03 13.87 -1.63
N LEU A 399 -19.22 13.70 -2.94
CA LEU A 399 -19.74 14.74 -3.83
C LEU A 399 -21.11 15.26 -3.35
N GLN A 400 -21.97 14.40 -2.83
CA GLN A 400 -23.25 14.80 -2.24
C GLN A 400 -23.08 15.60 -0.94
N LEU A 401 -22.14 15.21 -0.08
CA LEU A 401 -21.84 15.91 1.17
C LEU A 401 -21.27 17.31 0.91
N LEU A 402 -20.45 17.48 -0.13
CA LEU A 402 -19.96 18.80 -0.57
C LEU A 402 -21.12 19.74 -0.96
N ASN A 403 -22.11 19.23 -1.70
CA ASN A 403 -23.30 20.00 -2.06
C ASN A 403 -24.14 20.43 -0.85
N TYR A 404 -24.03 19.73 0.29
CA TYR A 404 -24.66 20.11 1.55
C TYR A 404 -23.76 20.95 2.47
N GLY A 405 -22.56 21.34 2.01
CA GLY A 405 -21.66 22.24 2.73
C GLY A 405 -20.66 21.55 3.65
N HIS A 406 -20.57 20.23 3.63
CA HIS A 406 -19.49 19.54 4.33
C HIS A 406 -18.15 19.83 3.63
N ARG A 407 -17.06 19.93 4.41
CA ARG A 407 -15.72 20.27 3.91
C ARG A 407 -14.66 19.26 4.36
N TYR A 408 -15.00 17.98 4.36
CA TYR A 408 -14.00 16.93 4.64
C TYR A 408 -12.94 16.95 3.57
N THR A 409 -11.69 16.93 4.00
CA THR A 409 -10.58 16.73 3.06
C THR A 409 -10.65 15.30 2.55
N ALA A 410 -10.83 15.15 1.24
CA ALA A 410 -10.67 13.87 0.57
C ALA A 410 -9.20 13.44 0.67
N ILE A 411 -8.95 12.25 1.21
CA ILE A 411 -7.63 11.63 1.27
C ILE A 411 -7.64 10.32 0.49
N ALA A 412 -6.54 10.02 -0.18
CA ALA A 412 -6.20 8.72 -0.74
C ALA A 412 -5.10 8.05 0.07
N VAL A 413 -5.29 6.77 0.34
CA VAL A 413 -4.37 5.95 1.12
C VAL A 413 -4.32 4.54 0.55
N SER A 414 -3.37 3.74 1.02
CA SER A 414 -3.31 2.33 0.62
C SER A 414 -4.12 1.40 1.54
N ASP A 415 -4.17 1.67 2.85
CA ASP A 415 -4.63 0.70 3.85
C ASP A 415 -3.90 -0.66 3.67
N ALA A 416 -2.58 -0.55 3.46
CA ALA A 416 -1.80 -1.67 3.00
C ALA A 416 -1.62 -2.75 4.07
N HIS A 417 -2.08 -3.96 3.74
CA HIS A 417 -1.95 -5.16 4.56
C HIS A 417 -0.93 -6.18 4.06
N THR A 418 -0.42 -5.99 2.85
CA THR A 418 0.57 -6.89 2.22
C THR A 418 1.59 -6.05 1.44
N VAL A 419 2.62 -6.64 0.83
CA VAL A 419 3.51 -5.92 -0.09
C VAL A 419 2.98 -6.02 -1.52
N HIS A 420 2.55 -7.22 -1.92
CA HIS A 420 1.94 -7.50 -3.22
C HIS A 420 0.43 -7.64 -3.11
N GLY A 421 -0.31 -7.09 -4.07
CA GLY A 421 -1.77 -7.12 -4.03
C GLY A 421 -2.32 -5.99 -3.18
N ASN A 422 -2.24 -6.01 -1.84
CA ASN A 422 -2.63 -4.86 -1.01
C ASN A 422 -1.41 -4.10 -0.48
N GLY A 423 -0.55 -3.65 -1.41
CA GLY A 423 0.67 -2.88 -1.14
C GLY A 423 0.47 -1.37 -1.17
N VAL A 424 1.48 -0.66 -0.67
CA VAL A 424 1.50 0.82 -0.67
C VAL A 424 1.66 1.38 -2.07
N GLY A 425 1.49 2.69 -2.19
CA GLY A 425 1.81 3.43 -3.41
C GLY A 425 0.79 3.32 -4.53
N GLY A 426 -0.20 2.43 -4.41
CA GLY A 426 -1.32 2.27 -5.35
C GLY A 426 -2.31 3.44 -5.32
N TRP A 427 -2.55 4.05 -4.17
CA TRP A 427 -3.27 5.32 -4.03
C TRP A 427 -2.50 6.17 -3.02
N ARG A 428 -2.36 7.46 -3.31
CA ARG A 428 -1.61 8.39 -2.48
C ARG A 428 -2.15 9.81 -2.60
N THR A 429 -1.65 10.64 -1.71
CA THR A 429 -2.06 12.03 -1.59
C THR A 429 -0.87 12.95 -1.77
N TYR A 430 -1.02 13.99 -2.59
CA TYR A 430 -0.05 15.08 -2.71
C TYR A 430 -0.48 16.28 -1.86
N ILE A 431 0.47 16.81 -1.08
CA ILE A 431 0.25 17.92 -0.14
C ILE A 431 1.33 18.98 -0.35
N PRO A 432 1.01 20.29 -0.39
CA PRO A 432 2.02 21.33 -0.47
C PRO A 432 3.00 21.29 0.69
N SER A 433 4.26 21.58 0.40
CA SER A 433 5.38 21.56 1.33
C SER A 433 6.36 22.69 1.02
N SER A 434 7.01 23.21 2.06
CA SER A 434 8.10 24.19 1.90
C SER A 434 9.45 23.55 1.52
N THR A 435 9.53 22.22 1.48
CA THR A 435 10.71 21.44 1.10
C THR A 435 10.33 20.22 0.27
N ASP A 436 11.22 19.83 -0.64
CA ASP A 436 11.15 18.59 -1.43
C ASP A 436 12.00 17.46 -0.81
N ASN A 437 12.72 17.74 0.29
CA ASN A 437 13.55 16.76 0.96
C ASN A 437 12.74 16.03 2.05
N PRO A 438 12.52 14.71 1.96
CA PRO A 438 11.75 13.96 2.95
C PRO A 438 12.27 14.12 4.39
N SER A 439 13.59 14.17 4.60
CA SER A 439 14.15 14.31 5.95
C SER A 439 13.84 15.65 6.62
N GLU A 440 13.53 16.68 5.81
CA GLU A 440 13.23 18.04 6.25
C GLU A 440 11.72 18.33 6.38
N ILE A 441 10.85 17.37 6.03
CA ILE A 441 9.40 17.55 6.09
C ILE A 441 8.96 18.00 7.50
N ASP A 442 8.35 19.19 7.57
CA ASP A 442 7.62 19.66 8.75
C ASP A 442 6.20 19.08 8.73
N TRP A 443 6.01 17.99 9.47
CA TRP A 443 4.71 17.34 9.56
C TRP A 443 3.60 18.32 10.00
N LYS A 444 3.89 19.38 10.76
CA LYS A 444 2.85 20.37 11.14
C LYS A 444 2.38 21.18 9.95
N GLU A 445 3.29 21.56 9.07
CA GLU A 445 2.94 22.19 7.80
C GLU A 445 2.08 21.24 6.96
N THR A 446 2.50 19.98 6.82
CA THR A 446 1.74 18.95 6.11
C THR A 446 0.31 18.84 6.63
N LEU A 447 0.12 18.70 7.95
CA LEU A 447 -1.21 18.56 8.54
C LEU A 447 -2.05 19.84 8.43
N ARG A 448 -1.42 21.02 8.53
CA ARG A 448 -2.10 22.30 8.32
C ARG A 448 -2.62 22.43 6.89
N ASN A 449 -1.80 22.08 5.89
CA ASN A 449 -2.18 22.15 4.48
C ASN A 449 -3.24 21.09 4.16
N ALA A 450 -3.11 19.88 4.70
CA ALA A 450 -4.14 18.84 4.61
C ALA A 450 -5.47 19.30 5.21
N LYS A 451 -5.48 19.87 6.43
CA LYS A 451 -6.68 20.43 7.07
C LYS A 451 -7.32 21.57 6.29
N ALA A 452 -6.52 22.31 5.51
CA ALA A 452 -7.01 23.36 4.63
C ALA A 452 -7.61 22.80 3.31
N GLY A 453 -7.63 21.48 3.13
CA GLY A 453 -8.10 20.84 1.90
C GLY A 453 -7.14 20.97 0.72
N GLN A 454 -5.89 21.41 0.95
CA GLN A 454 -4.87 21.56 -0.09
C GLN A 454 -4.27 20.20 -0.43
N VAL A 455 -5.10 19.37 -1.06
CA VAL A 455 -4.82 17.96 -1.31
C VAL A 455 -5.29 17.59 -2.72
N THR A 456 -4.40 16.95 -3.47
CA THR A 456 -4.73 16.18 -4.68
C THR A 456 -4.52 14.70 -4.38
N ILE A 457 -5.46 13.86 -4.81
CA ILE A 457 -5.35 12.41 -4.64
C ILE A 457 -5.16 11.71 -5.99
N THR A 458 -4.40 10.61 -6.00
CA THR A 458 -4.01 9.94 -7.25
C THR A 458 -3.57 8.49 -7.05
N ASN A 459 -3.71 7.67 -8.09
CA ASN A 459 -3.03 6.37 -8.25
C ASN A 459 -1.94 6.37 -9.33
N GLY A 460 -1.62 7.53 -9.93
CA GLY A 460 -0.66 7.60 -11.03
C GLY A 460 -0.43 9.01 -11.58
N PRO A 461 -1.43 9.68 -12.15
CA PRO A 461 -1.25 11.02 -12.72
C PRO A 461 -0.96 12.06 -11.63
N TYR A 462 0.03 12.92 -11.83
CA TYR A 462 0.23 14.10 -10.98
C TYR A 462 -0.59 15.27 -11.54
N LEU A 463 -1.58 15.71 -10.77
CA LEU A 463 -2.55 16.74 -11.18
C LEU A 463 -2.34 18.03 -10.38
N GLU A 464 -2.02 19.09 -11.12
CA GLU A 464 -1.85 20.45 -10.61
C GLU A 464 -3.04 21.30 -11.06
N VAL A 465 -3.67 21.98 -10.10
CA VAL A 465 -4.78 22.90 -10.38
C VAL A 465 -4.60 24.17 -9.56
N SER A 466 -4.77 25.31 -10.22
CA SER A 466 -4.88 26.60 -9.55
C SER A 466 -5.80 27.53 -10.32
N THR A 467 -6.33 28.54 -9.65
CA THR A 467 -6.95 29.69 -10.33
C THR A 467 -5.87 30.62 -10.90
N ALA A 468 -6.27 31.57 -11.74
CA ALA A 468 -5.37 32.59 -12.28
C ALA A 468 -4.64 33.43 -11.20
N ASP A 469 -5.22 33.56 -9.99
CA ASP A 469 -4.60 34.27 -8.86
C ASP A 469 -3.78 33.35 -7.92
N GLY A 470 -3.63 32.07 -8.26
CA GLY A 470 -2.84 31.10 -7.51
C GLY A 470 -3.58 30.41 -6.36
N THR A 471 -4.90 30.55 -6.25
CA THR A 471 -5.70 29.80 -5.28
C THR A 471 -5.67 28.32 -5.61
N LEU A 472 -5.24 27.50 -4.65
CA LEU A 472 -5.15 26.04 -4.75
C LEU A 472 -6.47 25.35 -4.30
N PRO A 473 -6.65 24.06 -4.61
CA PRO A 473 -7.66 23.20 -3.97
C PRO A 473 -7.78 23.42 -2.46
N GLY A 474 -9.01 23.40 -1.93
CA GLY A 474 -9.33 23.74 -0.54
C GLY A 474 -9.51 25.25 -0.28
N GLY A 475 -8.98 26.11 -1.15
CA GLY A 475 -9.10 27.56 -1.07
C GLY A 475 -10.47 28.10 -1.51
N THR A 476 -10.72 29.37 -1.14
CA THR A 476 -11.90 30.13 -1.58
C THR A 476 -11.45 31.33 -2.40
N VAL A 477 -12.08 31.54 -3.56
CA VAL A 477 -11.82 32.65 -4.48
C VAL A 477 -13.13 33.37 -4.82
N ARG A 478 -13.03 34.66 -5.18
CA ARG A 478 -14.18 35.42 -5.68
C ARG A 478 -14.12 35.54 -7.20
N ALA A 479 -15.17 35.12 -7.89
CA ALA A 479 -15.27 35.26 -9.34
C ALA A 479 -16.74 35.38 -9.80
N VAL A 480 -16.99 36.15 -10.87
CA VAL A 480 -18.35 36.38 -11.41
C VAL A 480 -18.35 36.07 -12.90
N ASN A 481 -19.44 35.46 -13.39
CA ASN A 481 -19.65 34.94 -14.74
C ASN A 481 -18.72 33.80 -15.16
N SER A 482 -17.43 33.88 -14.86
CA SER A 482 -16.46 32.83 -15.16
C SER A 482 -15.24 32.89 -14.24
N ILE A 483 -14.52 31.78 -14.16
CA ILE A 483 -13.21 31.69 -13.52
C ILE A 483 -12.26 30.86 -14.38
N SER A 484 -11.01 31.32 -14.51
CA SER A 484 -9.97 30.59 -15.24
C SER A 484 -9.22 29.65 -14.29
N LEU A 485 -9.19 28.36 -14.64
CA LEU A 485 -8.40 27.33 -13.96
C LEU A 485 -7.19 26.96 -14.81
N ASN A 486 -5.99 27.04 -14.24
CA ASN A 486 -4.80 26.42 -14.81
C ASN A 486 -4.79 24.95 -14.39
N VAL A 487 -4.83 24.05 -15.37
CA VAL A 487 -4.84 22.61 -15.17
C VAL A 487 -3.65 22.00 -15.89
N ARG A 488 -2.78 21.35 -15.13
CA ARG A 488 -1.62 20.63 -15.66
C ARG A 488 -1.63 19.20 -15.13
N VAL A 489 -1.41 18.24 -16.03
CA VAL A 489 -1.29 16.82 -15.70
C VAL A 489 0.04 16.31 -16.21
N GLN A 490 0.81 15.71 -15.31
CA GLN A 490 2.07 15.06 -15.61
C GLN A 490 1.94 13.56 -15.33
N CYS A 491 2.57 12.73 -16.17
CA CYS A 491 2.67 11.30 -15.97
C CYS A 491 4.08 10.84 -16.29
N THR A 492 4.52 9.79 -15.62
CA THR A 492 5.74 9.06 -15.97
C THR A 492 5.58 8.31 -17.31
N ASP A 493 6.67 7.73 -17.82
CA ASP A 493 6.76 7.06 -19.12
C ASP A 493 5.95 5.74 -19.21
N TRP A 494 5.38 5.30 -18.10
CA TRP A 494 4.54 4.11 -18.01
C TRP A 494 3.09 4.39 -17.58
N ILE A 495 2.70 5.66 -17.45
CA ILE A 495 1.32 6.09 -17.12
C ILE A 495 0.82 7.05 -18.21
N ASP A 496 -0.47 6.96 -18.54
CA ASP A 496 -1.09 7.88 -19.47
C ASP A 496 -2.53 8.22 -19.10
N ILE A 497 -3.01 9.35 -19.62
CA ILE A 497 -4.38 9.82 -19.49
C ILE A 497 -4.95 10.19 -20.85
N ASP A 498 -6.27 10.08 -20.97
CA ASP A 498 -7.02 10.41 -22.18
C ASP A 498 -8.25 11.28 -21.90
N ARG A 499 -8.49 11.67 -20.64
CA ARG A 499 -9.60 12.52 -20.22
C ARG A 499 -9.21 13.48 -19.09
N VAL A 500 -9.69 14.72 -19.20
CA VAL A 500 -9.74 15.72 -18.13
C VAL A 500 -11.18 16.24 -18.02
N GLN A 501 -11.78 16.16 -16.84
CA GLN A 501 -13.14 16.58 -16.56
C GLN A 501 -13.15 17.59 -15.41
N ILE A 502 -13.90 18.68 -15.55
CA ILE A 502 -14.20 19.59 -14.43
C ILE A 502 -15.63 19.32 -13.96
N LEU A 503 -15.78 19.13 -12.65
CA LEU A 503 -17.07 19.06 -11.97
C LEU A 503 -17.41 20.44 -11.41
N VAL A 504 -18.64 20.90 -11.66
CA VAL A 504 -19.19 22.12 -11.06
C VAL A 504 -20.34 21.72 -10.16
N ASN A 505 -20.24 22.03 -8.87
CA ASN A 505 -21.23 21.61 -7.87
C ASN A 505 -21.52 20.11 -7.93
N SER A 506 -20.43 19.32 -7.97
CA SER A 506 -20.46 17.85 -8.04
C SER A 506 -21.07 17.24 -9.30
N ARG A 507 -21.30 18.03 -10.35
CA ARG A 507 -21.86 17.54 -11.63
C ARG A 507 -20.84 17.62 -12.76
N GLN A 508 -20.82 16.58 -13.59
CA GLN A 508 -20.12 16.60 -14.87
C GLN A 508 -20.81 17.59 -15.80
N VAL A 509 -20.07 18.61 -16.25
CA VAL A 509 -20.54 19.58 -17.24
C VAL A 509 -20.00 19.14 -18.61
N GLU A 510 -20.90 19.02 -19.59
CA GLU A 510 -20.57 18.49 -20.93
C GLU A 510 -19.51 19.34 -21.64
N GLU A 511 -19.61 20.67 -21.51
CA GLU A 511 -18.67 21.62 -22.11
C GLU A 511 -17.31 21.65 -21.40
N LEU A 512 -17.19 21.03 -20.22
CA LEU A 512 -15.95 20.93 -19.44
C LEU A 512 -15.41 19.49 -19.39
N ASN A 513 -15.74 18.71 -20.43
CA ASN A 513 -15.23 17.36 -20.65
C ASN A 513 -14.27 17.36 -21.84
N PHE A 514 -12.99 17.14 -21.58
CA PHE A 514 -11.94 17.14 -22.60
C PHE A 514 -11.36 15.74 -22.71
N THR A 515 -11.47 15.14 -23.88
CA THR A 515 -10.88 13.82 -24.16
C THR A 515 -9.84 13.92 -25.27
N ARG A 516 -8.89 13.00 -25.29
CA ARG A 516 -7.90 12.89 -26.37
C ARG A 516 -8.55 12.70 -27.75
N GLU A 517 -9.73 12.06 -27.79
CA GLU A 517 -10.53 11.91 -29.02
C GLU A 517 -11.14 13.24 -29.50
N SER A 518 -11.76 14.00 -28.60
CA SER A 518 -12.45 15.24 -28.93
C SER A 518 -11.52 16.46 -29.06
N HIS A 519 -10.42 16.44 -28.32
CA HIS A 519 -9.44 17.52 -28.22
C HIS A 519 -8.00 17.01 -28.38
N PRO A 520 -7.64 16.36 -29.50
CA PRO A 520 -6.35 15.70 -29.66
C PRO A 520 -5.15 16.65 -29.50
N GLU A 521 -5.28 17.91 -29.91
CA GLU A 521 -4.23 18.93 -29.75
C GLU A 521 -4.01 19.39 -28.30
N TRP A 522 -4.86 18.97 -27.36
CA TRP A 522 -4.74 19.30 -25.93
C TRP A 522 -3.96 18.25 -25.15
N PHE A 523 -3.79 17.06 -25.72
CA PHE A 523 -3.09 15.95 -25.10
C PHE A 523 -1.75 15.70 -25.80
N SER A 524 -0.73 15.38 -25.01
CA SER A 524 0.62 15.10 -25.47
C SER A 524 1.06 13.70 -25.02
N ASP A 525 2.02 13.13 -25.73
CA ASP A 525 2.60 11.82 -25.41
C ASP A 525 3.83 11.94 -24.49
N GLY A 526 4.34 13.15 -24.27
CA GLY A 526 5.43 13.42 -23.33
C GLY A 526 5.02 13.29 -21.86
N VAL A 527 5.89 13.74 -20.94
CA VAL A 527 5.60 13.74 -19.49
C VAL A 527 4.38 14.61 -19.17
N VAL A 528 4.37 15.84 -19.66
CA VAL A 528 3.21 16.74 -19.52
C VAL A 528 2.15 16.28 -20.51
N LYS A 529 1.11 15.64 -19.99
CA LYS A 529 0.01 15.06 -20.77
C LYS A 529 -1.02 16.11 -21.14
N PHE A 530 -1.28 17.06 -20.25
CA PHE A 530 -2.26 18.12 -20.43
C PHE A 530 -1.76 19.38 -19.73
N ASP A 531 -1.88 20.54 -20.37
CA ASP A 531 -1.49 21.84 -19.78
C ASP A 531 -2.33 22.95 -20.43
N ARG A 532 -3.39 23.38 -19.77
CA ARG A 532 -4.35 24.35 -20.30
C ARG A 532 -4.87 25.28 -19.21
N THR A 533 -5.15 26.51 -19.60
CA THR A 533 -6.04 27.41 -18.86
C THR A 533 -7.45 27.23 -19.39
N ILE A 534 -8.38 26.84 -18.53
CA ILE A 534 -9.78 26.54 -18.87
C ILE A 534 -10.68 27.57 -18.22
N ASP A 535 -11.49 28.26 -19.01
CA ASP A 535 -12.52 29.16 -18.50
C ASP A 535 -13.78 28.37 -18.11
N VAL A 536 -14.08 28.35 -16.82
CA VAL A 536 -15.25 27.70 -16.24
C VAL A 536 -16.37 28.74 -16.10
N PRO A 537 -17.51 28.59 -16.79
CA PRO A 537 -18.65 29.49 -16.62
C PRO A 537 -19.30 29.28 -15.25
N LEU A 538 -19.72 30.38 -14.63
CA LEU A 538 -20.31 30.43 -13.30
C LEU A 538 -21.68 31.13 -13.34
N GLY A 539 -22.68 30.55 -12.68
CA GLY A 539 -24.00 31.14 -12.50
C GLY A 539 -24.40 31.39 -11.04
N SER A 540 -23.62 30.86 -10.10
CA SER A 540 -23.84 30.90 -8.66
C SER A 540 -22.56 30.51 -7.94
N ASP A 541 -22.58 30.56 -6.61
CA ASP A 541 -21.58 29.91 -5.79
C ASP A 541 -21.38 28.46 -6.23
N SER A 542 -20.11 28.09 -6.37
CA SER A 542 -19.72 26.84 -7.00
C SER A 542 -18.51 26.25 -6.34
N HIS A 543 -18.49 24.94 -6.12
CA HIS A 543 -17.27 24.22 -5.83
C HIS A 543 -16.80 23.47 -7.07
N LEU A 544 -15.50 23.55 -7.36
CA LEU A 544 -14.88 23.07 -8.59
C LEU A 544 -13.90 21.95 -8.27
N ILE A 545 -14.08 20.80 -8.91
CA ILE A 545 -13.17 19.63 -8.79
C ILE A 545 -12.67 19.29 -10.18
N VAL A 546 -11.36 19.07 -10.32
CA VAL A 546 -10.78 18.60 -11.57
C VAL A 546 -10.43 17.13 -11.43
N VAL A 547 -10.73 16.35 -12.46
CA VAL A 547 -10.43 14.92 -12.54
C VAL A 547 -9.61 14.66 -13.80
N ALA A 548 -8.48 13.98 -13.66
CA ALA A 548 -7.70 13.41 -14.74
C ALA A 548 -7.90 11.89 -14.75
N TRP A 549 -8.17 11.29 -15.90
CA TRP A 549 -8.46 9.86 -16.04
C TRP A 549 -7.86 9.32 -17.34
N GLY A 550 -7.19 8.16 -17.28
CA GLY A 550 -6.90 7.29 -18.41
C GLY A 550 -7.95 6.18 -18.56
N GLU A 551 -9.06 6.46 -19.22
CA GLU A 551 -10.18 5.52 -19.41
C GLU A 551 -9.76 4.26 -20.19
N ASN A 552 -8.80 4.41 -21.10
CA ASN A 552 -8.29 3.32 -21.94
C ASN A 552 -6.88 2.86 -21.54
N HIS A 553 -6.44 3.22 -20.34
CA HIS A 553 -5.10 2.91 -19.82
C HIS A 553 -5.19 2.12 -18.51
N ASP A 554 -4.13 1.42 -18.17
CA ASP A 554 -3.98 0.66 -16.92
C ASP A 554 -2.63 0.93 -16.27
N LEU A 555 -2.38 0.35 -15.10
CA LEU A 555 -1.14 0.54 -14.34
C LEU A 555 -0.25 -0.72 -14.38
N SER A 556 -0.39 -1.56 -15.41
CA SER A 556 0.23 -2.89 -15.47
C SER A 556 1.75 -2.87 -15.50
N ILE A 557 2.37 -1.85 -16.10
CA ILE A 557 3.84 -1.72 -16.11
C ILE A 557 4.37 -1.47 -14.69
N GLY A 558 3.70 -0.61 -13.92
CA GLY A 558 4.14 -0.24 -12.58
C GLY A 558 3.82 -1.28 -11.51
N TYR A 559 2.69 -1.99 -11.60
CA TYR A 559 2.24 -2.92 -10.55
C TYR A 559 2.23 -4.40 -10.95
N GLY A 560 2.49 -4.71 -12.23
CA GLY A 560 2.68 -6.08 -12.71
C GLY A 560 1.48 -6.97 -12.46
N SER A 561 1.69 -8.05 -11.70
CA SER A 561 0.66 -9.03 -11.34
C SER A 561 -0.20 -8.63 -10.13
N SER A 562 0.08 -7.50 -9.46
CA SER A 562 -0.75 -7.00 -8.35
C SER A 562 -2.11 -6.51 -8.86
N TRP A 563 -3.16 -6.49 -8.02
CA TRP A 563 -4.51 -6.11 -8.50
C TRP A 563 -4.59 -4.65 -8.95
N GLN A 564 -3.74 -3.76 -8.40
CA GLN A 564 -3.59 -2.35 -8.81
C GLN A 564 -3.27 -2.22 -10.30
N SER A 565 -2.64 -3.22 -10.90
CA SER A 565 -2.31 -3.23 -12.34
C SER A 565 -3.51 -2.99 -13.25
N ARG A 566 -4.71 -3.39 -12.80
CA ARG A 566 -5.96 -3.31 -13.58
C ARG A 566 -6.72 -2.00 -13.38
N MET A 567 -6.26 -1.16 -12.44
CA MET A 567 -6.91 0.12 -12.19
C MET A 567 -6.57 1.08 -13.33
N HIS A 568 -7.52 1.96 -13.61
CA HIS A 568 -7.31 3.07 -14.51
C HIS A 568 -6.52 4.18 -13.80
N PRO A 569 -5.51 4.78 -14.46
CA PRO A 569 -4.87 5.99 -13.96
C PRO A 569 -5.91 7.08 -13.70
N CYS A 570 -5.93 7.62 -12.49
CA CYS A 570 -6.93 8.55 -12.01
C CYS A 570 -6.33 9.49 -10.95
N ALA A 571 -6.61 10.78 -11.09
CA ALA A 571 -6.29 11.78 -10.10
C ALA A 571 -7.42 12.79 -9.99
N TYR A 572 -7.69 13.29 -8.79
CA TYR A 572 -8.63 14.39 -8.61
C TYR A 572 -8.33 15.24 -7.39
N THR A 573 -8.72 16.51 -7.48
CA THR A 573 -8.46 17.50 -6.43
C THR A 573 -9.57 17.50 -5.37
N ASN A 574 -9.25 18.04 -4.20
CA ASN A 574 -10.29 18.65 -3.36
C ASN A 574 -10.90 19.89 -4.05
N PRO A 575 -12.05 20.42 -3.57
CA PRO A 575 -12.72 21.50 -4.27
C PRO A 575 -12.02 22.85 -4.13
N ILE A 576 -12.02 23.64 -5.20
CA ILE A 576 -11.85 25.10 -5.11
C ILE A 576 -13.23 25.72 -4.94
N TYR A 577 -13.43 26.53 -3.89
CA TYR A 577 -14.71 27.17 -3.60
C TYR A 577 -14.77 28.55 -4.25
N VAL A 578 -15.83 28.83 -5.00
CA VAL A 578 -16.06 30.11 -5.65
C VAL A 578 -17.22 30.83 -4.99
N ASP A 579 -16.92 31.99 -4.39
CA ASP A 579 -17.88 32.96 -3.87
C ASP A 579 -18.29 33.90 -5.02
N TYR A 580 -19.48 33.66 -5.58
CA TYR A 580 -19.98 34.35 -6.77
C TYR A 580 -20.59 35.71 -6.41
N ASP A 581 -21.37 35.80 -5.34
CA ASP A 581 -22.08 37.02 -4.97
C ASP A 581 -21.28 37.95 -4.04
N GLY A 582 -20.22 37.45 -3.41
CA GLY A 582 -19.37 38.18 -2.47
C GLY A 582 -19.88 38.17 -1.03
N HIS A 583 -20.78 37.25 -0.67
CA HIS A 583 -21.30 37.05 0.69
C HIS A 583 -20.68 35.84 1.39
N GLY A 584 -19.68 35.22 0.75
CA GLY A 584 -19.03 34.00 1.19
C GLY A 584 -19.72 32.78 0.61
N PHE A 585 -18.93 31.74 0.32
CA PHE A 585 -19.43 30.51 -0.33
C PHE A 585 -20.64 29.90 0.39
N GLU A 586 -21.75 29.80 -0.33
CA GLU A 586 -22.94 29.04 0.05
C GLU A 586 -23.03 27.75 -0.79
N PRO A 587 -23.14 26.56 -0.15
CA PRO A 587 -23.32 25.31 -0.88
C PRO A 587 -24.68 25.29 -1.57
N ASN A 588 -24.76 24.69 -2.76
CA ASN A 588 -25.99 24.70 -3.57
C ASN A 588 -27.17 23.91 -2.95
N GLY A 589 -26.90 22.95 -2.05
CA GLY A 589 -27.92 22.15 -1.38
C GLY A 589 -28.57 21.08 -2.26
N ASP A 590 -28.11 20.89 -3.50
CA ASP A 590 -28.76 20.00 -4.45
C ASP A 590 -28.45 18.51 -4.18
N SER A 591 -29.45 17.66 -4.37
CA SER A 591 -29.25 16.21 -4.48
C SER A 591 -28.73 15.83 -5.88
N LEU A 592 -27.73 14.95 -5.94
CA LEU A 592 -27.14 14.44 -7.17
C LEU A 592 -28.00 13.39 -7.87
N GLY A 593 -29.00 12.82 -7.18
CA GLY A 593 -29.92 11.83 -7.75
C GLY A 593 -30.61 11.01 -6.69
#